data_AF-A0A7C5IEJ2-F1
#
_entry.id   AF-A0A7C5IEJ2-F1
#
_cell.length_a   1.000
_cell.length_b   1.000
_cell.length_c   1.000
_cell.angle_alpha   90.00
_cell.angle_beta   90.00
_cell.angle_gamma   90.00
#
_symmetry.space_group_name_H-M   'P 1'
#
loop_
_entity.id
_entity.type
_entity.pdbx_description
1 polymer ?
#
loop_
_entity_poly.entity_id
_entity_poly.type
_entity_poly.pdbx_seq_one_letter_code
_entity_poly.pdbx_strand_id
1 'polypeptide(L)'
;MKKELKINPILFSGVFYIIAGCYGLILTILLATNLIPFYLLHALALIIGFQILRKRKWAANISLFLFPLMFIFSISTLWYYLGGGINVSLSINILNLTLIFYAAFTLISAFLIIASWKEFK
;
A
#
# COMPACT_ATOMS: atom_id res chain seq x y z
N MET A 1 12.13 13.96 -30.34
CA MET A 1 11.87 14.59 -29.02
C MET A 1 11.32 13.51 -28.07
N LYS A 2 12.16 12.84 -27.29
CA LYS A 2 11.72 11.81 -26.32
C LYS A 2 11.05 12.54 -25.15
N LYS A 3 9.72 12.44 -25.02
CA LYS A 3 9.03 12.80 -23.78
C LYS A 3 9.41 11.73 -22.75
N GLU A 4 10.41 12.01 -21.93
CA GLU A 4 10.67 11.19 -20.75
C GLU A 4 9.45 11.27 -19.84
N LEU A 5 8.83 10.13 -19.59
CA LEU A 5 7.73 10.01 -18.64
C LEU A 5 8.30 10.29 -17.24
N LYS A 6 8.26 11.56 -16.81
CA LYS A 6 8.57 11.91 -15.43
C LYS A 6 7.41 11.44 -14.56
N ILE A 7 7.63 10.35 -13.82
CA ILE A 7 6.69 9.88 -12.80
C ILE A 7 6.56 11.00 -11.76
N ASN A 8 5.34 11.50 -11.56
CA ASN A 8 5.06 12.45 -10.49
C ASN A 8 5.01 11.69 -9.15
N PRO A 9 5.97 11.91 -8.23
CA PRO A 9 6.09 11.12 -6.99
C PRO A 9 4.85 11.19 -6.10
N ILE A 10 4.24 12.38 -6.02
CA ILE A 10 3.06 12.63 -5.18
C ILE A 10 1.83 11.97 -5.79
N LEU A 11 1.67 12.09 -7.11
CA LEU A 11 0.56 11.45 -7.81
C LEU A 11 0.63 9.93 -7.67
N PHE A 12 1.81 9.33 -7.92
CA PHE A 12 2.01 7.90 -7.76
C PHE A 12 1.69 7.47 -6.33
N SER A 13 2.27 8.13 -5.34
CA SER A 13 2.10 7.76 -3.93
C SER A 13 0.65 7.92 -3.47
N GLY A 14 0.01 9.04 -3.80
CA GLY A 14 -1.39 9.28 -3.42
C GLY A 14 -2.35 8.26 -4.04
N VAL A 15 -2.20 7.99 -5.34
CA VAL A 15 -3.01 6.97 -6.05
C VAL A 15 -2.73 5.58 -5.49
N PHE A 16 -1.46 5.26 -5.24
CA PHE A 16 -1.06 3.99 -4.66
C PHE A 16 -1.72 3.78 -3.29
N TYR A 17 -1.65 4.74 -2.38
CA TYR A 17 -2.27 4.64 -1.04
C TYR A 17 -3.80 4.43 -1.13
N ILE A 18 -4.47 5.07 -2.09
CA ILE A 18 -5.90 4.85 -2.34
C ILE A 18 -6.16 3.41 -2.82
N ILE A 19 -5.44 2.96 -3.84
CA ILE A 19 -5.60 1.59 -4.38
C ILE A 19 -5.27 0.56 -3.30
N ALA A 20 -4.19 0.77 -2.56
CA ALA A 20 -3.72 -0.10 -1.50
C ALA A 20 -4.69 -0.15 -0.31
N GLY A 21 -5.35 0.97 0.01
CA GLY A 21 -6.44 1.03 0.98
C GLY A 21 -7.65 0.23 0.54
N CYS A 22 -8.13 0.45 -0.69
CA CYS A 22 -9.26 -0.34 -1.24
C CYS A 22 -8.93 -1.84 -1.28
N TYR A 23 -7.76 -2.20 -1.80
CA TYR A 23 -7.31 -3.58 -1.90
C TYR A 23 -7.20 -4.25 -0.53
N GLY A 24 -6.59 -3.57 0.45
CA GLY A 24 -6.47 -4.10 1.80
C GLY A 24 -7.82 -4.28 2.51
N LEU A 25 -8.77 -3.36 2.30
CA LEU A 25 -10.14 -3.52 2.80
C LEU A 25 -10.83 -4.75 2.21
N ILE A 26 -10.75 -4.93 0.88
CA ILE A 26 -11.31 -6.11 0.20
C ILE A 26 -10.68 -7.39 0.76
N LEU A 27 -9.35 -7.43 0.89
CA LEU A 27 -8.66 -8.59 1.48
C LEU A 27 -9.09 -8.86 2.92
N THR A 28 -9.22 -7.82 3.74
CA THR A 28 -9.64 -7.98 5.14
C THR A 28 -11.04 -8.57 5.21
N ILE A 29 -11.96 -8.13 4.35
CA ILE A 29 -13.32 -8.69 4.24
C ILE A 29 -13.29 -10.16 3.82
N LEU A 30 -12.46 -10.50 2.83
CA LEU A 30 -12.39 -11.87 2.29
C LEU A 30 -11.69 -12.86 3.22
N LEU A 31 -10.67 -12.40 3.96
CA LEU A 31 -9.78 -13.29 4.72
C LEU A 31 -10.11 -13.36 6.21
N ALA A 32 -10.49 -12.24 6.82
CA ALA A 32 -10.70 -12.20 8.27
C ALA A 32 -11.53 -10.97 8.69
N THR A 33 -12.86 -11.12 8.65
CA THR A 33 -13.82 -10.06 9.00
C THR A 33 -13.68 -9.52 10.42
N ASN A 34 -13.06 -10.29 11.31
CA ASN A 34 -12.97 -9.95 12.74
C ASN A 34 -11.72 -9.11 13.07
N LEU A 35 -10.84 -8.86 12.10
CA LEU A 35 -9.60 -8.10 12.31
C LEU A 35 -9.82 -6.59 12.13
N ILE A 36 -10.57 -6.00 13.07
CA ILE A 36 -10.86 -4.55 13.14
C ILE A 36 -9.62 -3.66 12.92
N PRO A 37 -8.43 -3.98 13.49
CA PRO A 37 -7.23 -3.17 13.26
C PRO A 37 -6.83 -3.03 11.79
N PHE A 38 -7.06 -4.04 10.95
CA PHE A 38 -6.72 -3.98 9.52
C PHE A 38 -7.72 -3.14 8.72
N TYR A 39 -9.00 -3.15 9.10
CA TYR A 39 -9.96 -2.20 8.53
C TYR A 39 -9.54 -0.76 8.78
N LEU A 40 -9.15 -0.44 10.02
CA LEU A 40 -8.69 0.90 10.38
C LEU A 40 -7.40 1.28 9.64
N LEU A 41 -6.44 0.37 9.53
CA LEU A 41 -5.19 0.59 8.79
C LEU A 41 -5.46 0.96 7.33
N HIS A 42 -6.30 0.19 6.65
CA HIS A 42 -6.57 0.39 5.22
C HIS A 42 -7.54 1.55 4.95
N ALA A 43 -8.48 1.82 5.85
CA ALA A 43 -9.29 3.04 5.80
C ALA A 43 -8.41 4.29 6.01
N LEU A 44 -7.45 4.23 6.92
CA LEU A 44 -6.48 5.30 7.11
C LEU A 44 -5.61 5.48 5.87
N ALA A 45 -5.19 4.39 5.21
CA ALA A 45 -4.45 4.47 3.95
C ALA A 45 -5.23 5.24 2.85
N LEU A 46 -6.55 5.03 2.75
CA LEU A 46 -7.40 5.81 1.84
C LEU A 46 -7.35 7.31 2.15
N ILE A 47 -7.60 7.67 3.41
CA ILE A 47 -7.60 9.08 3.85
C ILE A 47 -6.24 9.71 3.56
N ILE A 48 -5.15 9.01 3.90
CA ILE A 48 -3.79 9.48 3.66
C ILE A 48 -3.51 9.64 2.17
N GLY A 49 -3.94 8.70 1.31
CA GLY A 49 -3.78 8.82 -0.13
C GLY A 49 -4.43 10.09 -0.70
N PHE A 50 -5.68 10.40 -0.32
CA PHE A 50 -6.34 11.64 -0.70
C PHE A 50 -5.58 12.89 -0.21
N GLN A 51 -5.02 12.85 1.00
CA GLN A 51 -4.34 14.01 1.59
C GLN A 51 -2.90 14.18 1.07
N ILE A 52 -2.25 13.10 0.63
CA ILE A 52 -0.99 13.14 -0.13
C ILE A 52 -1.22 13.86 -1.45
N LEU A 53 -2.31 13.58 -2.18
CA LEU A 53 -2.65 14.29 -3.41
C LEU A 53 -2.89 15.79 -3.18
N ARG A 54 -3.38 16.16 -1.99
CA ARG A 54 -3.53 17.55 -1.54
C ARG A 54 -2.23 18.15 -0.96
N LYS A 55 -1.11 17.44 -1.07
CA LYS A 55 0.22 17.82 -0.59
C LYS A 55 0.25 18.20 0.90
N ARG A 56 -0.56 17.56 1.74
CA ARG A 56 -0.60 17.85 3.18
C ARG A 56 0.60 17.25 3.91
N LYS A 57 1.38 18.07 4.62
CA LYS A 57 2.57 17.63 5.37
C LYS A 57 2.27 16.60 6.46
N TRP A 58 1.16 16.77 7.17
CA TRP A 58 0.76 15.79 8.18
C TRP A 58 0.45 14.41 7.56
N ALA A 59 -0.08 14.36 6.34
CA ALA A 59 -0.35 13.11 5.66
C ALA A 59 0.94 12.41 5.22
N ALA A 60 1.93 13.17 4.77
CA ALA A 60 3.27 12.64 4.49
C ALA A 60 3.91 12.03 5.75
N ASN A 61 3.84 12.72 6.90
CA ASN A 61 4.32 12.17 8.18
C ASN A 61 3.62 10.84 8.52
N ILE A 62 2.28 10.81 8.51
CA ILE A 62 1.53 9.59 8.86
C ILE A 62 1.82 8.46 7.88
N SER A 63 1.99 8.75 6.59
CA SER A 63 2.32 7.74 5.59
C SER A 63 3.63 7.01 5.89
N LEU A 64 4.63 7.69 6.46
CA LEU A 64 5.89 7.05 6.85
C LEU A 64 5.71 6.09 8.03
N PHE A 65 4.75 6.36 8.92
CA PHE A 65 4.36 5.43 9.98
C PHE A 65 3.44 4.31 9.48
N LEU A 66 2.64 4.57 8.46
CA LEU A 66 1.72 3.59 7.87
C LEU A 66 2.47 2.56 7.02
N PHE A 67 3.51 3.00 6.31
CA PHE A 67 4.38 2.19 5.46
C PHE A 67 4.83 0.86 6.11
N PRO A 68 5.48 0.84 7.29
CA PRO A 68 5.95 -0.41 7.89
C PRO A 68 4.79 -1.35 8.25
N LEU A 69 3.64 -0.81 8.68
CA LEU A 69 2.47 -1.63 9.01
C LEU A 69 1.88 -2.31 7.76
N MET A 70 1.71 -1.55 6.68
CA MET A 70 1.23 -2.07 5.39
C MET A 70 2.22 -3.09 4.80
N PHE A 71 3.52 -2.83 4.93
CA PHE A 71 4.56 -3.74 4.49
C PHE A 71 4.52 -5.06 5.28
N ILE A 72 4.52 -5.01 6.61
CA ILE A 72 4.44 -6.19 7.47
C ILE A 72 3.17 -6.98 7.16
N PHE A 73 2.01 -6.32 7.05
CA PHE A 73 0.76 -6.98 6.67
C PHE A 73 0.92 -7.78 5.37
N SER A 74 1.47 -7.17 4.32
CA SER A 74 1.64 -7.84 3.03
C SER A 74 2.62 -9.02 3.09
N ILE A 75 3.75 -8.88 3.78
CA ILE A 75 4.76 -9.95 3.90
C ILE A 75 4.27 -11.08 4.80
N SER A 76 3.61 -10.77 5.93
CA SER A 76 3.03 -11.79 6.81
C SER A 76 1.93 -12.59 6.11
N THR A 77 1.08 -11.90 5.34
CA THR A 77 0.04 -12.57 4.53
C THR A 77 0.69 -13.47 3.47
N LEU A 78 1.70 -12.96 2.75
CA LEU A 78 2.45 -13.73 1.77
C LEU A 78 3.10 -14.97 2.40
N TRP A 79 3.75 -14.82 3.56
CA TRP A 79 4.40 -15.92 4.27
C TRP A 79 3.40 -16.97 4.72
N TYR A 80 2.22 -16.57 5.20
CA TYR A 80 1.15 -17.48 5.59
C TYR A 80 0.71 -18.37 4.41
N TYR A 81 0.50 -17.78 3.23
CA TYR A 81 0.07 -18.53 2.04
C TYR A 81 1.19 -19.34 1.39
N LEU A 82 2.45 -18.91 1.48
CA LEU A 82 3.60 -19.68 0.96
C LEU A 82 4.02 -20.83 1.89
N GLY A 83 3.99 -20.61 3.21
CA GLY A 83 4.47 -21.56 4.21
C GLY A 83 3.45 -22.62 4.63
N GLY A 84 2.15 -22.39 4.40
CA GLY A 84 1.06 -23.25 4.89
C GLY A 84 0.79 -24.53 4.08
N GLY A 85 1.53 -24.80 2.99
CA GLY A 85 1.30 -25.98 2.14
C GLY A 85 -0.09 -26.02 1.47
N ILE A 86 -0.80 -24.90 1.45
CA ILE A 86 -2.15 -24.80 0.91
C ILE A 86 -2.05 -24.89 -0.62
N ASN A 87 -2.73 -25.91 -1.16
CA ASN A 87 -3.01 -26.18 -2.56
C ASN A 87 -2.67 -25.04 -3.52
N VAL A 88 -1.68 -25.24 -4.39
CA VAL A 88 -1.18 -24.27 -5.38
C VAL A 88 -2.22 -24.07 -6.48
N SER A 89 -3.31 -23.37 -6.14
CA SER A 89 -4.32 -22.93 -7.10
C SER A 89 -3.85 -21.66 -7.79
N LEU A 90 -4.29 -21.45 -9.03
CA LEU A 90 -4.02 -20.23 -9.78
C LEU A 90 -4.40 -18.97 -8.99
N SER A 91 -5.50 -19.01 -8.25
CA SER A 91 -5.99 -17.92 -7.41
C SER A 91 -5.02 -17.55 -6.28
N ILE A 92 -4.40 -18.53 -5.62
CA ILE A 92 -3.42 -18.27 -4.55
C ILE A 92 -2.12 -17.69 -5.14
N ASN A 93 -1.69 -18.16 -6.32
CA ASN A 93 -0.51 -17.59 -6.98
C ASN A 93 -0.74 -16.13 -7.42
N ILE A 94 -1.93 -15.80 -7.92
CA ILE A 94 -2.30 -14.40 -8.24
C ILE A 94 -2.35 -13.55 -6.97
N LEU A 95 -2.91 -14.08 -5.88
CA LEU A 95 -2.91 -13.39 -4.58
C LEU A 95 -1.48 -13.12 -4.09
N ASN A 96 -0.59 -14.10 -4.14
CA ASN A 96 0.80 -13.94 -3.74
C ASN A 96 1.52 -12.91 -4.61
N LEU A 97 1.33 -12.96 -5.93
CA LEU A 97 1.92 -12.00 -6.86
C LEU A 97 1.44 -10.56 -6.57
N THR A 98 0.15 -10.38 -6.31
CA THR A 98 -0.42 -9.06 -5.96
C THR A 98 0.09 -8.56 -4.60
N LEU A 99 0.28 -9.44 -3.61
CA LEU A 99 0.91 -9.09 -2.33
C LEU A 99 2.38 -8.67 -2.49
N ILE A 100 3.14 -9.32 -3.38
CA ILE A 100 4.53 -8.92 -3.71
C ILE A 100 4.54 -7.50 -4.31
N PHE A 101 3.66 -7.22 -5.29
CA PHE A 101 3.54 -5.88 -5.85
C PHE A 101 3.09 -4.85 -4.82
N TYR A 102 2.17 -5.23 -3.92
CA TYR A 102 1.73 -4.39 -2.82
C TYR A 102 2.92 -3.99 -1.93
N ALA A 103 3.72 -4.97 -1.48
CA ALA A 103 4.90 -4.73 -0.65
C ALA A 103 5.94 -3.83 -1.36
N ALA A 104 6.24 -4.14 -2.62
CA ALA A 104 7.21 -3.40 -3.43
C ALA A 104 6.78 -1.96 -3.68
N PHE A 105 5.51 -1.73 -4.05
CA PHE A 105 4.99 -0.39 -4.27
C PHE A 105 4.80 0.40 -2.97
N THR A 106 4.57 -0.28 -1.84
CA THR A 106 4.60 0.35 -0.51
C THR A 106 5.98 0.93 -0.23
N LEU A 107 7.05 0.18 -0.49
CA LEU A 107 8.45 0.65 -0.39
C LEU A 107 8.74 1.81 -1.34
N ILE A 108 8.37 1.67 -2.62
CA ILE A 108 8.60 2.71 -3.64
C ILE A 108 7.84 3.99 -3.26
N SER A 109 6.59 3.88 -2.80
CA SER A 109 5.81 5.04 -2.39
C SER A 109 6.43 5.75 -1.19
N ALA A 110 6.91 5.01 -0.18
CA ALA A 110 7.62 5.61 0.95
C ALA A 110 8.87 6.37 0.50
N PHE A 111 9.68 5.77 -0.37
CA PHE A 111 10.86 6.42 -0.93
C PHE A 111 10.49 7.69 -1.71
N LEU A 112 9.44 7.64 -2.54
CA LEU A 112 8.97 8.79 -3.31
C LEU A 112 8.45 9.93 -2.43
N ILE A 113 7.77 9.62 -1.32
CA ILE A 113 7.30 10.61 -0.34
C ILE A 113 8.49 11.30 0.33
N ILE A 114 9.52 10.54 0.72
CA ILE A 114 10.76 11.10 1.28
C ILE A 114 11.47 11.98 0.24
N ALA A 115 11.59 11.50 -1.00
CA ALA A 115 12.25 12.24 -2.07
C ALA A 115 11.52 13.56 -2.42
N SER A 116 10.19 13.58 -2.29
CA SER A 116 9.35 14.76 -2.56
C SER A 116 8.97 15.54 -1.30
N TRP A 117 9.65 15.33 -0.17
CA TRP A 117 9.28 15.89 1.13
C TRP A 117 9.07 17.42 1.13
N LYS A 118 9.89 18.14 0.38
CA LYS A 118 9.84 19.62 0.28
C LYS A 118 8.59 20.15 -0.41
N GLU A 119 7.85 19.30 -1.13
CA GLU A 119 6.63 19.70 -1.83
C GLU A 119 5.39 19.71 -0.92
N PHE A 120 5.47 19.09 0.25
CA PHE A 120 4.36 19.01 1.20
C PHE A 120 4.27 20.28 2.07
N LYS A 121 3.05 20.78 2.25
CA LYS A 121 2.72 21.99 3.02
C LYS A 121 1.83 21.68 4.22
#